data_AF-A0A2U1IKH8-F1
#
_entry.id   AF-A0A2U1IKH8-F1
#
_cell.length_a   1.000
_cell.length_b   1.000
_cell.length_c   1.000
_cell.angle_alpha   90.00
_cell.angle_beta   90.00
_cell.angle_gamma   90.00
#
_symmetry.space_group_name_H-M   'P 1'
#
loop_
_entity.id
_entity.type
_entity.pdbx_description
1 polymer ?
#
loop_
_entity_poly.entity_id
_entity_poly.type
_entity_poly.pdbx_seq_one_letter_code
_entity_poly.pdbx_strand_id
1 'polypeptide(L)'
;MEFAFYFASGIAVVSTLRVITNTNPVHALLYLIISLIAVAMTFFALGAPFAGVLEVIAYAGAIMVLFVFVVMMLNLGPASVQQERVWLKPGIWGGPVLLASLLLVELLYVLFSHQTGEAVGHTTVDAKAVGISLFGPYLLVVELASMLLLAAAVTAFHLGRNEAKEQ
;
A
#
# COMPACT_ATOMS: atom_id res chain seq x y z
N MET A 1 -14.65 1.36 -19.36
CA MET A 1 -13.51 1.35 -18.41
C MET A 1 -13.37 0.04 -17.63
N GLU A 2 -14.34 -0.87 -17.70
CA GLU A 2 -14.32 -2.15 -16.94
C GLU A 2 -13.12 -3.04 -17.27
N PHE A 3 -12.75 -3.18 -18.55
CA PHE A 3 -11.58 -3.98 -18.93
C PHE A 3 -10.30 -3.46 -18.25
N ALA A 4 -10.07 -2.14 -18.26
CA ALA A 4 -8.91 -1.53 -17.61
C ALA A 4 -8.94 -1.76 -16.09
N PHE A 5 -10.12 -1.69 -15.47
CA PHE A 5 -10.30 -1.99 -14.04
C PHE A 5 -9.92 -3.44 -13.70
N TYR A 6 -10.48 -4.43 -14.41
CA TYR A 6 -10.20 -5.84 -14.13
C TYR A 6 -8.77 -6.23 -14.46
N PHE A 7 -8.22 -5.68 -15.55
CA PHE A 7 -6.83 -5.90 -15.94
C PHE A 7 -5.86 -5.34 -14.88
N ALA A 8 -6.06 -4.10 -14.45
CA ALA A 8 -5.24 -3.48 -13.41
C ALA A 8 -5.40 -4.19 -12.06
N SER A 9 -6.62 -4.57 -11.68
CA SER A 9 -6.88 -5.34 -10.46
C SER A 9 -6.16 -6.69 -10.47
N GLY A 10 -6.18 -7.39 -11.61
CA GLY A 10 -5.43 -8.65 -11.77
C GLY A 10 -3.93 -8.46 -11.61
N ILE A 11 -3.36 -7.39 -12.21
CA ILE A 11 -1.94 -7.05 -12.04
C ILE A 11 -1.63 -6.76 -10.57
N ALA A 12 -2.44 -5.96 -9.87
CA ALA A 12 -2.24 -5.62 -8.47
C ALA A 12 -2.23 -6.86 -7.55
N VAL A 13 -3.15 -7.81 -7.77
CA VAL A 13 -3.20 -9.04 -6.98
C VAL A 13 -1.97 -9.92 -7.24
N VAL A 14 -1.61 -10.13 -8.51
CA VAL A 14 -0.47 -10.97 -8.87
C VAL A 14 0.85 -10.35 -8.40
N SER A 15 1.02 -9.04 -8.54
CA SER A 15 2.22 -8.35 -8.06
C SER A 15 2.30 -8.39 -6.54
N THR A 16 1.20 -8.17 -5.81
CA THR A 16 1.16 -8.28 -4.34
C THR A 16 1.51 -9.70 -3.87
N LEU A 17 1.02 -10.74 -4.55
CA LEU A 17 1.43 -12.12 -4.26
C LEU A 17 2.94 -12.30 -4.43
N ARG A 18 3.53 -11.68 -5.48
CA ARG A 18 4.98 -11.68 -5.70
C ARG A 18 5.74 -10.88 -4.65
N VAL A 19 5.18 -9.81 -4.08
CA VAL A 19 5.80 -9.09 -2.96
C VAL A 19 5.99 -10.03 -1.77
N ILE A 20 4.94 -10.76 -1.39
CA ILE A 20 4.91 -11.57 -0.16
C ILE A 20 5.72 -12.87 -0.31
N THR A 21 5.80 -13.42 -1.53
CA THR A 21 6.49 -14.70 -1.80
C THR A 21 7.96 -14.57 -2.17
N ASN A 22 8.45 -13.36 -2.46
CA ASN A 22 9.82 -13.16 -2.92
C ASN A 22 10.77 -12.90 -1.76
N THR A 23 11.90 -13.60 -1.74
CA THR A 23 12.90 -13.53 -0.67
C THR A 23 13.93 -12.40 -0.83
N ASN A 24 13.86 -11.65 -1.94
CA ASN A 24 14.75 -10.53 -2.19
C ASN A 24 13.99 -9.23 -1.93
N PRO A 25 14.35 -8.46 -0.89
CA PRO A 25 13.64 -7.25 -0.50
C PRO A 25 13.53 -6.21 -1.61
N VAL A 26 14.57 -6.04 -2.43
CA VAL A 26 14.55 -5.08 -3.55
C VAL A 26 13.51 -5.50 -4.60
N HIS A 27 13.48 -6.78 -4.96
CA HIS A 27 12.50 -7.28 -5.92
C HIS A 27 11.08 -7.23 -5.36
N ALA A 28 10.91 -7.54 -4.06
CA ALA A 28 9.62 -7.40 -3.39
C ALA A 28 9.12 -5.96 -3.44
N LEU A 29 9.96 -4.96 -3.16
CA LEU A 29 9.59 -3.54 -3.27
C LEU A 29 9.25 -3.12 -4.70
N LEU A 30 9.98 -3.61 -5.71
CA LEU A 30 9.65 -3.33 -7.11
C LEU A 30 8.28 -3.91 -7.52
N TYR A 31 7.95 -5.13 -7.08
CA TYR A 31 6.62 -5.69 -7.27
C TYR A 31 5.55 -4.88 -6.53
N LEU A 32 5.87 -4.32 -5.36
CA LEU A 32 4.95 -3.47 -4.62
C LEU A 32 4.66 -2.18 -5.38
N ILE A 33 5.68 -1.53 -5.96
CA ILE A 33 5.49 -0.36 -6.83
C ILE A 33 4.57 -0.68 -8.02
N ILE A 34 4.75 -1.85 -8.66
CA ILE A 34 3.86 -2.30 -9.74
C ILE A 34 2.42 -2.46 -9.24
N SER A 35 2.24 -3.01 -8.02
CA SER A 35 0.92 -3.11 -7.38
C SER A 35 0.27 -1.75 -7.17
N LEU A 36 0.99 -0.79 -6.57
CA LEU A 36 0.46 0.54 -6.27
C LEU A 36 0.11 1.32 -7.55
N ILE A 37 0.92 1.19 -8.61
CA ILE A 37 0.59 1.78 -9.92
C ILE A 37 -0.67 1.13 -10.51
N ALA A 38 -0.81 -0.19 -10.38
CA ALA A 38 -2.01 -0.87 -10.84
C ALA A 38 -3.26 -0.45 -10.02
N VAL A 39 -3.13 -0.24 -8.71
CA VAL A 39 -4.18 0.34 -7.86
C VAL A 39 -4.50 1.78 -8.24
N ALA A 40 -3.51 2.60 -8.60
CA ALA A 40 -3.77 3.93 -9.14
C ALA A 40 -4.64 3.87 -10.40
N MET A 41 -4.36 2.91 -11.29
CA MET A 41 -5.16 2.67 -12.49
C MET A 41 -6.60 2.20 -12.17
N THR A 42 -6.81 1.43 -11.10
CA THR A 42 -8.17 1.08 -10.66
C THR A 42 -8.91 2.30 -10.14
N PHE A 43 -8.26 3.22 -9.41
CA PHE A 43 -8.86 4.50 -9.02
C PHE A 43 -9.25 5.37 -10.22
N PHE A 44 -8.41 5.45 -11.26
CA PHE A 44 -8.78 6.14 -12.49
C PHE A 44 -10.01 5.49 -13.16
N ALA A 45 -10.07 4.16 -13.22
CA ALA A 45 -11.20 3.45 -13.82
C ALA A 45 -12.51 3.60 -13.02
N LEU A 46 -12.43 3.81 -11.71
CA LEU A 46 -13.55 4.10 -10.80
C LEU A 46 -13.96 5.58 -10.78
N GLY A 47 -13.33 6.44 -11.58
CA GLY A 47 -13.66 7.87 -11.63
C GLY A 47 -13.09 8.67 -10.46
N ALA A 48 -12.03 8.20 -9.81
CA ALA A 48 -11.32 8.88 -8.72
C ALA A 48 -9.92 9.36 -9.14
N PRO A 49 -9.80 10.31 -10.09
CA PRO A 49 -8.50 10.74 -10.62
C PRO A 49 -7.60 11.38 -9.56
N PHE A 50 -8.17 12.13 -8.61
CA PHE A 50 -7.40 12.73 -7.51
C PHE A 50 -6.73 11.66 -6.65
N ALA A 51 -7.45 10.60 -6.29
CA ALA A 51 -6.91 9.47 -5.52
C ALA A 51 -5.83 8.71 -6.32
N GLY A 52 -6.07 8.45 -7.61
CA GLY A 52 -5.09 7.79 -8.49
C GLY A 52 -3.77 8.58 -8.61
N VAL A 53 -3.85 9.90 -8.79
CA VAL A 53 -2.64 10.75 -8.84
C VAL A 53 -1.91 10.76 -7.49
N LEU A 54 -2.65 10.86 -6.37
CA LEU A 54 -2.06 10.83 -5.03
C LEU A 54 -1.38 9.48 -4.73
N GLU A 55 -1.95 8.37 -5.19
CA GLU A 55 -1.35 7.04 -5.11
C GLU A 55 0.01 6.98 -5.81
N VAL A 56 0.10 7.55 -7.01
CA VAL A 56 1.36 7.59 -7.77
C VAL A 56 2.40 8.50 -7.11
N ILE A 57 2.03 9.72 -6.74
CA ILE A 57 2.99 10.72 -6.25
C ILE A 57 3.43 10.42 -4.81
N ALA A 58 2.47 10.13 -3.91
CA ALA A 58 2.77 9.96 -2.49
C ALA A 58 3.22 8.53 -2.19
N TYR A 59 2.41 7.52 -2.52
CA TYR A 59 2.70 6.14 -2.13
C TYR A 59 3.80 5.52 -2.97
N ALA A 60 3.61 5.42 -4.29
CA ALA A 60 4.64 4.87 -5.18
C ALA A 60 5.85 5.82 -5.33
N GLY A 61 5.63 7.13 -5.29
CA GLY A 61 6.66 8.14 -5.56
C GLY A 61 7.54 8.51 -4.37
N ALA A 62 6.96 8.85 -3.21
CA ALA A 62 7.74 9.28 -2.06
C ALA A 62 8.02 8.13 -1.08
N ILE A 63 6.97 7.43 -0.65
CA ILE A 63 7.07 6.40 0.40
C ILE A 63 7.91 5.23 -0.11
N MET A 64 7.55 4.63 -1.26
CA MET A 64 8.30 3.49 -1.78
C MET A 64 9.74 3.84 -2.15
N VAL A 65 10.02 5.05 -2.63
CA VAL A 65 11.40 5.48 -2.90
C VAL A 65 12.23 5.54 -1.63
N LEU A 66 11.66 6.04 -0.52
CA LEU A 66 12.31 6.00 0.80
C LEU A 66 12.61 4.56 1.23
N PHE A 67 11.66 3.64 1.06
CA PHE A 67 11.89 2.22 1.38
C PHE A 67 12.99 1.59 0.53
N VAL A 68 12.99 1.83 -0.79
CA VAL A 68 14.04 1.34 -1.70
C VAL A 68 15.40 1.89 -1.28
N PHE A 69 15.48 3.19 -0.97
CA PHE A 69 16.71 3.82 -0.50
C PHE A 69 17.23 3.17 0.79
N VAL A 70 16.37 2.99 1.79
CA VAL A 70 16.75 2.38 3.08
C VAL A 70 17.19 0.94 2.91
N VAL A 71 16.43 0.13 2.17
CA VAL A 71 16.77 -1.28 1.92
C VAL A 71 18.10 -1.41 1.18
N MET A 72 18.36 -0.52 0.23
CA MET A 72 19.61 -0.50 -0.52
C MET A 72 20.80 -0.02 0.33
N MET A 73 20.62 1.00 1.17
CA MET A 73 21.64 1.50 2.10
C MET A 73 22.03 0.44 3.13
N LEU A 74 21.06 -0.31 3.66
CA LEU A 74 21.30 -1.41 4.59
C LEU A 74 21.94 -2.63 3.93
N ASN A 75 21.99 -2.66 2.58
CA ASN A 75 22.56 -3.71 1.74
C ASN A 75 22.35 -5.11 2.33
N LEU A 76 21.07 -5.48 2.48
CA LEU A 76 20.65 -6.75 3.08
C LEU A 76 21.29 -7.91 2.28
N GLY A 77 22.39 -8.45 2.80
CA GLY A 77 23.26 -9.38 2.09
C GLY A 77 22.63 -10.77 1.90
N PRO A 78 23.33 -11.70 1.21
CA PRO A 78 22.81 -13.03 0.86
C PRO A 78 22.36 -13.89 2.05
N ALA A 79 22.87 -13.61 3.26
CA ALA A 79 22.46 -14.28 4.49
C ALA A 79 20.98 -14.00 4.86
N SER A 80 20.49 -12.78 4.62
CA SER A 80 19.09 -12.40 4.87
C SER A 80 18.13 -13.20 3.98
N VAL A 81 18.47 -13.34 2.69
CA VAL A 81 17.71 -14.11 1.70
C VAL A 81 17.63 -15.59 2.07
N GLN A 82 18.74 -16.18 2.55
CA GLN A 82 18.75 -17.58 2.99
C GLN A 82 17.87 -17.80 4.23
N GLN A 83 17.90 -16.86 5.18
CA GLN A 83 17.06 -16.93 6.37
C GLN A 83 15.57 -16.79 6.03
N GLU A 84 15.20 -15.83 5.18
CA GLU A 84 13.82 -15.69 4.70
C GLU A 84 13.32 -16.96 4.02
N ARG A 85 14.16 -17.60 3.20
CA ARG A 85 13.80 -18.86 2.53
C ARG A 85 13.47 -19.99 3.52
N VAL A 86 14.10 -20.00 4.69
CA VAL A 86 13.80 -20.97 5.76
C VAL A 86 12.46 -20.65 6.43
N TRP A 87 12.10 -19.38 6.57
CA TRP A 87 10.84 -18.94 7.17
C TRP A 87 9.65 -19.10 6.22
N LEU A 88 9.87 -19.06 4.90
CA LEU A 88 8.87 -19.36 3.87
C LEU A 88 8.58 -20.87 3.71
N LYS A 89 9.03 -21.73 4.63
CA LYS A 89 8.70 -23.15 4.59
C LYS A 89 7.19 -23.36 4.82
N PRO A 90 6.56 -24.31 4.10
CA PRO A 90 5.11 -24.52 4.15
C PRO A 90 4.57 -24.85 5.55
N GLY A 91 5.41 -25.42 6.44
CA GLY A 91 5.03 -25.70 7.83
C GLY A 91 4.79 -24.46 8.69
N ILE A 92 5.39 -23.31 8.36
CA ILE A 92 5.20 -22.04 9.09
C ILE A 92 4.04 -21.23 8.46
N TRP A 93 3.85 -21.36 7.15
CA TRP A 93 2.83 -20.63 6.40
C TRP A 93 1.41 -21.19 6.57
N GLY A 94 1.25 -22.46 6.95
CA GLY A 94 -0.06 -23.09 7.04
C GLY A 94 -1.04 -22.37 7.96
N GLY A 95 -0.59 -21.93 9.14
CA GLY A 95 -1.44 -21.21 10.11
C GLY A 95 -1.92 -19.84 9.59
N PRO A 96 -1.01 -18.93 9.21
CA PRO A 96 -1.39 -17.63 8.65
C PRO A 96 -2.22 -17.73 7.37
N VAL A 97 -1.91 -18.67 6.47
CA VAL A 97 -2.69 -18.87 5.24
C VAL A 97 -4.10 -19.36 5.54
N LEU A 98 -4.26 -20.30 6.48
CA LEU A 98 -5.58 -20.77 6.90
C LEU A 98 -6.41 -19.63 7.48
N LEU A 99 -5.82 -18.83 8.37
CA LEU A 99 -6.50 -17.69 8.98
C LEU A 99 -6.86 -16.61 7.94
N ALA A 100 -5.94 -16.25 7.05
CA ALA A 100 -6.20 -15.32 5.96
C ALA A 100 -7.29 -15.83 5.00
N SER A 101 -7.31 -17.14 4.71
CA SER A 101 -8.34 -17.75 3.86
C SER A 101 -9.73 -17.72 4.52
N LEU A 102 -9.80 -17.95 5.83
CA LEU A 102 -11.05 -17.87 6.59
C LEU A 102 -11.60 -16.44 6.58
N LEU A 103 -10.75 -15.44 6.85
CA LEU A 103 -11.12 -14.04 6.77
C LEU A 103 -11.56 -13.62 5.35
N LEU A 104 -10.89 -14.15 4.31
CA LEU A 104 -11.30 -13.90 2.93
C LEU A 104 -12.68 -14.50 2.63
N VAL A 105 -12.95 -15.73 3.08
CA VAL A 105 -14.27 -16.36 2.91
C VAL A 105 -15.36 -15.59 3.64
N GLU A 106 -15.09 -15.14 4.87
CA GLU A 106 -16.02 -14.29 5.63
C GLU A 106 -16.29 -12.96 4.91
N LEU A 107 -15.25 -12.29 4.43
CA LEU A 107 -15.37 -11.05 3.65
C LEU A 107 -16.23 -11.27 2.40
N LEU A 108 -15.97 -12.34 1.64
CA LEU A 108 -16.76 -12.68 0.45
C LEU A 108 -18.21 -13.01 0.81
N TYR A 109 -18.46 -13.73 1.90
CA TYR A 109 -19.81 -14.04 2.37
C TYR A 109 -20.60 -12.76 2.70
N VAL A 110 -19.99 -11.82 3.43
CA VAL A 110 -20.63 -10.53 3.76
C VAL A 110 -20.90 -9.73 2.49
N LEU A 111 -19.92 -9.66 1.57
CA LEU A 111 -20.04 -8.92 0.32
C LEU A 111 -21.14 -9.47 -0.59
N PHE A 112 -21.26 -10.79 -0.72
CA PHE A 112 -22.28 -11.42 -1.57
C PHE A 112 -23.66 -11.53 -0.90
N SER A 113 -23.75 -11.51 0.43
CA SER A 113 -25.03 -11.51 1.16
C SER A 113 -25.69 -10.14 1.17
N HIS A 114 -24.90 -9.05 1.18
CA HIS A 114 -25.39 -7.68 1.19
C HIS A 114 -25.17 -7.00 -0.16
N GLN A 115 -25.72 -7.57 -1.24
CA GLN A 115 -25.68 -6.92 -2.54
C GLN A 115 -26.49 -5.63 -2.52
N THR A 116 -25.80 -4.52 -2.28
CA THR A 116 -26.30 -3.20 -2.65
C THR A 116 -26.30 -3.17 -4.17
N GLY A 117 -27.46 -3.35 -4.80
CA GLY A 117 -27.63 -3.33 -6.27
C GLY A 117 -27.33 -1.98 -6.92
N GLU A 118 -26.48 -1.16 -6.30
CA GLU A 118 -25.98 0.07 -6.86
C GLU A 118 -24.96 -0.26 -7.94
N ALA A 119 -25.27 0.15 -9.17
CA ALA A 119 -24.30 0.12 -10.25
C ALA A 119 -23.07 0.92 -9.82
N VAL A 120 -21.86 0.41 -10.08
CA VAL A 120 -20.61 1.14 -9.88
C VAL A 120 -20.73 2.48 -10.58
N GLY A 121 -20.94 3.55 -9.80
CA GLY A 121 -21.21 4.86 -10.33
C GLY A 121 -19.99 5.37 -11.10
N HIS A 122 -20.12 5.53 -12.42
CA HIS A 122 -19.10 6.17 -13.26
C HIS A 122 -18.99 7.69 -13.05
N THR A 123 -19.55 8.23 -11.96
CA THR A 123 -19.48 9.65 -11.67
C THR A 123 -18.06 10.02 -11.28
N THR A 124 -17.38 10.74 -12.15
CA THR A 124 -16.02 11.20 -11.87
C THR A 124 -16.06 12.23 -10.74
N VAL A 125 -15.32 11.95 -9.67
CA VAL A 125 -15.16 12.86 -8.54
C VAL A 125 -14.01 13.81 -8.84
N ASP A 126 -14.33 15.09 -9.02
CA ASP A 126 -13.33 16.12 -9.29
C ASP A 126 -12.46 16.41 -8.06
N ALA A 127 -11.18 16.73 -8.28
CA ALA A 127 -10.24 17.08 -7.22
C ALA A 127 -10.72 18.27 -6.40
N LYS A 128 -11.40 19.24 -7.04
CA LYS A 128 -12.00 20.39 -6.36
C LYS A 128 -13.08 19.95 -5.37
N ALA A 129 -13.91 18.98 -5.72
CA ALA A 129 -14.96 18.48 -4.84
C ALA A 129 -14.35 17.82 -3.59
N VAL A 130 -13.27 17.05 -3.78
CA VAL A 130 -12.50 16.48 -2.65
C VAL A 130 -11.93 17.59 -1.77
N GLY A 131 -11.35 18.64 -2.37
CA GLY A 131 -10.81 19.78 -1.62
C GLY A 131 -11.87 20.53 -0.81
N ILE A 132 -13.05 20.77 -1.37
CA ILE A 132 -14.18 21.40 -0.64
C ILE A 132 -14.60 20.55 0.56
N SER A 133 -14.65 19.22 0.40
CA SER A 133 -14.96 18.31 1.51
C SER A 133 -13.85 18.32 2.57
N LEU A 134 -12.60 18.30 2.13
CA LEU A 134 -11.43 18.23 3.01
C LEU A 134 -11.29 19.48 3.89
N PHE A 135 -11.54 20.67 3.34
CA PHE A 135 -11.46 21.94 4.06
C PHE A 135 -12.80 22.47 4.57
N GLY A 136 -13.89 21.74 4.35
CA GLY A 136 -15.22 22.03 4.90
C GLY A 136 -15.52 21.09 6.07
N PRO A 137 -16.29 20.01 5.85
CA PRO A 137 -16.67 19.07 6.91
C PRO A 137 -15.48 18.37 7.58
N TYR A 138 -14.38 18.14 6.85
CA TYR A 138 -13.21 17.41 7.37
C TYR A 138 -12.04 18.30 7.82
N LEU A 139 -12.27 19.61 8.02
CA LEU A 139 -11.22 20.56 8.40
C LEU A 139 -10.38 20.08 9.60
N LEU A 140 -11.06 19.58 10.65
CA LEU A 140 -10.39 19.07 11.85
C LEU A 140 -9.50 17.86 11.55
N VAL A 141 -9.89 17.00 10.61
CA VAL A 141 -9.09 15.83 10.20
C VAL A 141 -7.80 16.28 9.51
N VAL A 142 -7.85 17.35 8.71
CA VAL A 142 -6.65 17.94 8.07
C VAL A 142 -5.71 18.49 9.13
N GLU A 143 -6.23 19.22 10.10
CA GLU A 143 -5.43 19.80 11.18
C GLU A 143 -4.74 18.70 12.01
N LEU A 144 -5.48 17.66 12.39
CA LEU A 144 -4.92 16.51 13.11
C LEU A 144 -3.90 15.73 12.28
N ALA A 145 -4.12 15.57 10.96
CA ALA A 145 -3.15 14.96 10.08
C ALA A 145 -1.84 15.77 10.00
N SER A 146 -1.92 17.12 10.02
CA SER A 146 -0.72 17.96 10.05
C SER A 146 0.08 17.79 11.35
N MET A 147 -0.61 17.68 12.50
CA MET A 147 0.01 17.41 13.79
C MET A 147 0.63 16.02 13.84
N LEU A 148 -0.02 15.02 13.23
CA LEU A 148 0.52 13.66 13.10
C LEU A 148 1.82 13.65 12.29
N LEU A 149 1.87 14.35 11.15
CA LEU A 149 3.08 14.45 10.32
C LEU A 149 4.20 15.19 11.04
N LEU A 150 3.88 16.26 11.79
CA LEU A 150 4.86 16.97 12.62
C LEU A 150 5.45 16.05 13.69
N ALA A 151 4.61 15.32 14.42
CA ALA A 151 5.04 14.38 15.44
C ALA A 151 5.89 13.24 14.84
N ALA A 152 5.49 12.71 13.68
CA ALA A 152 6.25 11.70 12.96
C ALA A 152 7.63 12.21 12.52
N ALA A 153 7.72 13.44 12.01
CA ALA A 153 9.00 14.05 11.62
C ALA A 153 9.93 14.24 12.82
N VAL A 154 9.43 14.77 13.94
CA VAL A 154 10.21 14.93 15.18
C VAL A 154 10.71 13.58 15.70
N THR A 155 9.83 12.58 15.71
CA THR A 155 10.17 11.23 16.19
C THR A 155 11.19 10.54 15.29
N ALA A 156 11.00 10.60 13.97
CA ALA A 156 11.92 10.04 13.00
C ALA A 156 13.30 10.70 13.07
N PHE A 157 13.36 12.03 13.25
CA PHE A 157 14.62 12.75 13.44
C PHE A 157 15.32 12.33 14.74
N HIS A 158 14.60 12.27 15.85
CA HIS A 158 15.18 11.89 17.13
C HIS A 158 15.71 10.45 17.12
N LEU A 159 14.96 9.51 16.53
CA LEU A 159 15.35 8.11 16.43
C LEU A 159 16.49 7.87 15.41
N GLY A 160 16.44 8.56 14.27
CA GLY A 160 17.43 8.41 13.19
C GLY A 160 18.76 9.12 13.48
N ARG A 161 18.81 10.01 14.48
CA ARG A 161 20.03 10.69 14.88
C ARG A 161 20.95 9.71 15.62
N ASN A 162 21.98 9.24 14.92
CA ASN A 162 23.11 8.59 15.59
C ASN A 162 23.88 9.64 16.38
N GLU A 163 23.66 9.70 17.69
CA GLU A 163 24.63 10.32 18.59
C GLU A 163 25.88 9.44 18.53
N ALA A 164 26.91 9.92 17.82
CA ALA A 164 28.24 9.36 17.97
C ALA A 164 28.56 9.47 19.46
N LYS A 165 28.51 8.33 20.17
CA LYS A 165 29.10 8.24 21.50
C LYS A 165 30.58 8.51 21.31
N GLU A 166 30.98 9.76 21.52
CA GLU A 166 32.36 10.09 21.84
C GLU A 166 32.66 9.39 23.18
N GLN A 167 33.26 8.20 23.07
CA GLN A 167 33.99 7.52 24.13
C GLN A 167 35.36 7.13 23.58
#